data_AF-A0A150M219-F1
#
_entry.id   AF-A0A150M219-F1
#
_cell.length_a   1.000
_cell.length_b   1.000
_cell.length_c   1.000
_cell.angle_alpha   90.00
_cell.angle_beta   90.00
_cell.angle_gamma   90.00
#
_symmetry.space_group_name_H-M   'P 1'
#
loop_
_entity.id
_entity.type
_entity.pdbx_description
1 polymer ?
#
loop_
_entity_poly.entity_id
_entity_poly.type
_entity_poly.pdbx_seq_one_letter_code
_entity_poly.pdbx_strand_id
1 'polypeptide(L)' 'MQEMIRFLVEYPEVIEKLQNGTVSLIGLSDLEVKAVIKVFSESMEPLGYWK' A
#
# COMPACT_ATOMS: atom_id res chain seq x y z
N MET A 1 12.27 2.79 0.20
CA MET A 1 10.87 3.16 0.45
C MET A 1 10.13 3.61 -0.82
N GLN A 2 10.65 4.57 -1.59
CA GLN A 2 10.00 5.02 -2.84
C GLN A 2 9.80 3.92 -3.89
N GLU A 3 10.79 3.04 -4.08
CA GLU A 3 10.65 1.91 -5.02
C GLU A 3 9.56 0.91 -4.61
N MET A 4 9.35 0.74 -3.31
CA MET A 4 8.31 -0.15 -2.78
C MET A 4 6.91 0.42 -3.03
N ILE A 5 6.75 1.73 -2.79
CA ILE A 5 5.49 2.43 -3.10
C ILE A 5 5.20 2.34 -4.60
N ARG A 6 6.21 2.57 -5.44
CA ARG A 6 6.07 2.48 -6.90
C ARG A 6 5.69 1.07 -7.35
N PHE A 7 6.33 0.04 -6.79
CA PHE A 7 5.97 -1.36 -7.04
C PHE A 7 4.53 -1.67 -6.63
N LEU A 8 4.06 -1.19 -5.47
CA LEU A 8 2.69 -1.39 -5.02
C LEU A 8 1.65 -0.64 -5.86
N VAL A 9 2.03 0.50 -6.44
CA VAL A 9 1.20 1.25 -7.42
C VAL A 9 1.15 0.54 -8.77
N GLU A 10 2.26 -0.05 -9.22
CA GLU A 10 2.32 -0.79 -10.49
C GLU A 10 1.64 -2.16 -10.42
N TYR A 11 1.60 -2.79 -9.23
CA TYR A 11 1.03 -4.12 -9.00
C TYR A 11 -0.04 -4.11 -7.88
N PRO A 12 -1.25 -3.57 -8.14
CA PRO A 12 -2.32 -3.49 -7.14
C PRO A 12 -2.79 -4.87 -6.64
N GLU A 13 -2.64 -5.91 -7.46
CA GLU A 13 -2.90 -7.31 -7.10
C GLU A 13 -2.07 -7.81 -5.90
N VAL A 14 -0.91 -7.19 -5.66
CA VAL A 14 -0.05 -7.52 -4.50
C VAL A 14 -0.69 -7.00 -3.21
N ILE A 15 -1.46 -5.91 -3.28
CA ILE A 15 -2.19 -5.34 -2.14
C ILE A 15 -3.33 -6.26 -1.72
N GLU A 16 -4.06 -6.82 -2.67
CA GLU A 16 -5.09 -7.84 -2.39
C GLU A 16 -4.48 -9.09 -1.76
N LYS A 17 -3.33 -9.55 -2.25
CA LYS A 17 -2.62 -10.69 -1.68
C LYS A 17 -2.02 -10.38 -0.29
N LEU A 18 -1.64 -9.12 -0.03
CA LEU A 18 -1.23 -8.61 1.28
C LEU A 18 -2.40 -8.62 2.26
N GLN A 19 -3.59 -8.17 1.84
CA GLN A 19 -4.82 -8.24 2.62
C GLN A 19 -5.21 -9.68 2.95
N ASN A 20 -5.04 -10.59 1.99
CA ASN A 20 -5.30 -12.03 2.17
C ASN A 20 -4.20 -12.76 2.96
N GLY A 21 -3.14 -12.07 3.40
CA GLY A 21 -2.04 -12.66 4.16
C GLY A 21 -1.18 -13.65 3.37
N THR A 22 -1.27 -13.64 2.04
CA THR A 22 -0.53 -14.54 1.14
C THR A 22 0.87 -14.01 0.85
N VAL A 23 1.10 -12.70 1.00
CA VAL A 23 2.41 -12.05 0.87
C VAL A 23 2.64 -11.14 2.07
N SER A 24 3.90 -11.06 2.51
CA SER A 24 4.33 -10.15 3.57
C SER A 24 5.44 -9.26 3.03
N LEU A 25 5.39 -7.97 3.39
CA LEU A 25 6.41 -7.00 3.00
C LEU A 25 7.63 -7.17 3.92
N ILE A 26 8.72 -7.69 3.35
CA ILE A 26 9.98 -7.90 4.09
C ILE A 26 10.56 -6.53 4.47
N GLY A 27 10.87 -6.36 5.76
CA GLY A 27 11.48 -5.14 6.29
C GLY A 27 10.49 -4.06 6.75
N LEU A 28 9.19 -4.37 6.79
CA LEU A 28 8.18 -3.55 7.45
C LEU A 28 7.65 -4.24 8.71
N SER A 29 7.37 -3.46 9.74
CA SER A 29 6.67 -3.93 10.93
C SER A 29 5.18 -4.13 10.63
N ASP A 30 4.49 -4.97 11.40
CA ASP A 30 3.04 -5.20 11.26
C ASP A 30 2.19 -3.92 11.22
N LEU A 31 2.63 -2.88 11.96
CA LEU A 31 1.99 -1.56 11.95
C LEU A 31 2.15 -0.84 10.62
N GLU A 32 3.33 -0.92 10.01
CA GLU A 32 3.62 -0.28 8.73
C GLU A 32 2.91 -1.00 7.59
N VAL A 33 2.82 -2.33 7.64
CA VAL A 33 2.03 -3.14 6.70
C VAL A 33 0.56 -2.74 6.76
N LYS A 34 -0.02 -2.58 7.96
CA LYS A 34 -1.39 -2.11 8.13
C LYS A 34 -1.60 -0.69 7.61
N ALA A 35 -0.62 0.20 7.82
CA ALA A 35 -0.69 1.57 7.30
C ALA A 35 -0.70 1.59 5.77
N VAL A 36 0.14 0.77 5.12
CA VAL A 36 0.15 0.62 3.66
C VAL A 36 -1.19 0.09 3.17
N ILE A 37 -1.70 -1.01 3.73
CA ILE A 37 -2.99 -1.58 3.34
C ILE A 37 -4.12 -0.55 3.50
N LYS A 38 -4.11 0.23 4.59
CA LYS A 38 -5.11 1.26 4.83
C LYS A 38 -5.07 2.37 3.77
N VAL A 39 -3.87 2.90 3.45
CA VAL A 39 -3.69 3.97 2.46
C VAL A 39 -4.13 3.55 1.06
N PHE A 40 -3.94 2.29 0.70
CA PHE A 40 -4.34 1.78 -0.62
C PHE A 40 -5.78 1.25 -0.66
N SER A 41 -6.38 0.92 0.49
CA SER A 41 -7.78 0.46 0.58
C SER A 41 -8.78 1.60 0.73
N GLU A 42 -8.40 2.71 1.36
CA GLU A 42 -9.18 3.95 1.28
C GLU A 42 -8.90 4.53 -0.11
N SER A 43 -9.92 4.48 -0.99
CA SER A 43 -9.88 5.12 -2.31
C SER A 43 -9.20 6.47 -2.17
N MET A 44 -8.07 6.64 -2.87
CA MET A 44 -7.24 7.83 -2.84
C MET A 44 -8.08 9.00 -3.36
N GLU A 45 -8.89 9.61 -2.50
CA GLU A 45 -9.51 10.89 -2.81
C GLU A 45 -8.34 11.83 -3.10
N PRO A 46 -8.24 12.37 -4.32
CA PRO A 46 -7.13 13.25 -4.66
C PRO A 46 -7.19 14.40 -3.65
N LEU A 47 -6.16 14.47 -2.80
CA LEU A 47 -6.03 15.55 -1.84
C LEU A 47 -5.97 16.85 -2.66
N GLY A 48 -7.09 17.57 -2.70
CA GLY A 48 -7.34 18.75 -3.52
C GLY A 48 -6.57 19.97 -3.02
N TYR A 49 -5.25 19.84 -2.86
CA TYR A 49 -4.36 20.90 -2.37
C TYR A 49 -3.62 21.65 -3.49
N TRP A 50 -3.99 21.44 -4.75
CA TRP A 50 -3.51 22.26 -5.86
C TRP A 50 -4.69 22.98 -6.51
N LYS A 51 -4.86 24.25 -6.13
CA LYS A 51 -5.64 25.24 -6.84
C LYS A 51 -4.75 26.41 -7.19
#